data_AF-A0A7K3QR99-F1
#
_entry.id   AF-A0A7K3QR99-F1
#
_cell.length_a   1.000
_cell.length_b   1.000
_cell.length_c   1.000
_cell.angle_alpha   90.00
_cell.angle_beta   90.00
_cell.angle_gamma   90.00
#
_symmetry.space_group_name_H-M   'P 1'
#
loop_
_entity.id
_entity.type
_entity.pdbx_description
1 polymer ?
#
loop_
_entity_poly.entity_id
_entity_poly.type
_entity_poly.pdbx_seq_one_letter_code
_entity_poly.pdbx_strand_id
1 'polypeptide(L)'
;MVCLRRHPRRLRPRPDRAPVPEGAAAVTTTPAGTEPNRPGGPLAPTAPGNPLQPLTRTQKILTGIVIGAVLTIATLSFIGSYTAVTHLAIRKGFGEFAHAFPIAVDAGIIAFLALDLLLTWRRIAFPLLRYSAWGLTAATIAFNAVAAWPDPVGVSMHGVIPVLFVIAVEAARHAVGRIAEIVADKHVEGPPAARWLLNPAGTFILWRRQRLWGIRTWGAVLNLERERRIYVAQLRREHGRRGWRRKASAEQLLVLALAKDGMSIQEAVDLPKREEEKLVAAEAKRAAEARATAEAEAEAKHQAELRKAEAEAKRRAEVAEAEAVEARARAEAEAAAEAARLQVEAKRVAEAEAARLLVAETEAKLAEIARGQRQAEAEAELNRQRQQAEQDRIQAEAARRIREQEAADAEQRRQNEARERAQRITARATITSGSAPKPAAPSGPASTPVSTITGPRAKKQAEVEAVLARMVEADDPESVSLKWVQEHFNLKQTTAYDRLVTAQRLYAEAQNPKSEKTA
;
A
#
# COMPACT_ATOMS: atom_id res chain seq x y z
N MET A 1 55.03 85.96 59.50
CA MET A 1 55.78 86.58 58.39
C MET A 1 55.97 85.53 57.30
N VAL A 2 55.53 85.85 56.07
CA VAL A 2 56.02 85.37 54.75
C VAL A 2 55.93 83.84 54.51
N CYS A 3 54.99 83.24 53.77
CA CYS A 3 54.37 83.50 52.45
C CYS A 3 55.37 83.54 51.28
N LEU A 4 55.43 82.50 50.43
CA LEU A 4 55.84 82.66 49.01
C LEU A 4 55.32 81.52 48.11
N ARG A 5 54.27 81.88 47.34
CA ARG A 5 53.85 81.31 46.05
C ARG A 5 54.87 81.61 44.95
N ARG A 6 54.95 80.75 43.92
CA ARG A 6 54.89 81.05 42.45
C ARG A 6 55.34 79.80 41.66
N HIS A 7 54.47 79.11 40.92
CA HIS A 7 53.97 79.34 39.53
C HIS A 7 54.82 78.70 38.41
N PRO A 8 54.19 78.31 37.27
CA PRO A 8 54.54 77.15 36.46
C PRO A 8 55.46 77.46 35.26
N ARG A 9 56.18 76.44 34.76
CA ARG A 9 56.99 76.53 33.54
C ARG A 9 56.08 76.45 32.30
N ARG A 10 56.13 77.51 31.49
CA ARG A 10 55.52 77.65 30.17
C ARG A 10 56.29 76.86 29.10
N LEU A 11 55.51 76.29 28.19
CA LEU A 11 55.91 75.75 26.89
C LEU A 11 56.58 76.82 26.02
N ARG A 12 57.59 76.43 25.23
CA ARG A 12 58.01 77.14 24.01
C ARG A 12 58.13 76.16 22.83
N PRO A 13 57.70 76.55 21.62
CA PRO A 13 57.63 75.70 20.42
C PRO A 13 58.83 75.90 19.48
N ARG A 14 59.01 74.97 18.52
CA ARG A 14 59.76 75.14 17.23
C ARG A 14 59.79 73.81 16.44
N PRO A 15 60.04 73.80 15.11
CA PRO A 15 59.32 74.46 14.02
C PRO A 15 58.99 73.49 12.84
N ASP A 16 58.16 73.94 11.91
CA ASP A 16 57.86 73.27 10.64
C ASP A 16 59.07 73.07 9.72
N ARG A 17 59.09 71.94 8.99
CA ARG A 17 59.75 71.80 7.68
C ARG A 17 59.09 70.72 6.81
N ALA A 18 58.31 71.22 5.84
CA ALA A 18 58.15 70.91 4.41
C ALA A 18 58.32 69.47 3.81
N PRO A 19 57.63 69.19 2.68
CA PRO A 19 57.25 67.84 2.22
C PRO A 19 58.14 67.28 1.09
N VAL A 20 58.17 65.96 0.93
CA VAL A 20 58.73 65.23 -0.24
C VAL A 20 58.03 63.85 -0.37
N PRO A 21 58.03 63.18 -1.54
CA PRO A 21 57.13 63.40 -2.66
C PRO A 21 56.26 62.16 -2.98
N GLU A 22 55.26 62.39 -3.82
CA GLU A 22 54.37 61.43 -4.44
C GLU A 22 55.12 60.49 -5.42
N GLY A 23 54.88 59.18 -5.31
CA GLY A 23 55.50 58.18 -6.18
C GLY A 23 54.94 56.76 -6.02
N ALA A 24 54.06 56.38 -6.95
CA ALA A 24 53.68 55.02 -7.36
C ALA A 24 53.04 54.09 -6.31
N ALA A 25 51.72 54.19 -6.20
CA ALA A 25 50.87 53.13 -5.67
C ALA A 25 50.86 51.91 -6.61
N ALA A 26 51.59 50.85 -6.24
CA ALA A 26 51.37 49.53 -6.79
C ALA A 26 50.21 48.86 -6.04
N VAL A 27 49.07 48.81 -6.71
CA VAL A 27 47.86 48.07 -6.32
C VAL A 27 48.23 46.61 -6.08
N THR A 28 48.18 46.17 -4.82
CA THR A 28 48.07 44.75 -4.48
C THR A 28 46.74 44.57 -3.76
N THR A 29 45.76 44.05 -4.49
CA THR A 29 44.44 43.67 -4.00
C THR A 29 44.58 42.58 -2.92
N THR A 30 44.47 42.99 -1.67
CA THR A 30 44.21 42.07 -0.55
C THR A 30 42.72 41.73 -0.58
N PRO A 31 42.30 40.46 -0.72
CA PRO A 31 40.88 40.13 -0.69
C PRO A 31 40.35 40.35 0.72
N ALA A 32 39.21 41.03 0.78
CA ALA A 32 38.53 41.44 2.00
C ALA A 32 38.29 40.27 2.95
N GLY A 33 38.66 40.50 4.22
CA GLY A 33 38.25 39.66 5.33
C GLY A 33 36.72 39.66 5.45
N THR A 34 36.17 38.47 5.59
CA THR A 34 34.75 38.20 5.79
C THR A 34 34.23 38.90 7.04
N GLU A 35 33.19 39.71 6.87
CA GLU A 35 32.42 40.37 7.95
C GLU A 35 31.88 39.34 8.97
N PRO A 36 31.76 39.71 10.25
CA PRO A 36 31.04 38.91 11.21
C PRO A 36 29.54 39.28 11.23
N ASN A 37 28.71 38.25 11.08
CA ASN A 37 27.42 38.07 11.76
C ASN A 37 26.20 38.85 11.24
N ARG A 38 25.41 38.20 10.36
CA ARG A 38 23.99 38.50 10.12
C ARG A 38 23.15 37.41 10.80
N PRO A 39 22.21 37.72 11.70
CA PRO A 39 21.38 36.72 12.36
C PRO A 39 20.26 36.28 11.41
N GLY A 40 20.17 34.98 11.10
CA GLY A 40 19.01 34.40 10.40
C GLY A 40 19.25 33.39 9.27
N GLY A 41 20.41 32.74 9.17
CA GLY A 41 20.63 31.65 8.20
C GLY A 41 20.45 30.25 8.82
N PRO A 42 19.88 29.25 8.11
CA PRO A 42 19.77 27.89 8.62
C PRO A 42 21.15 27.33 8.98
N LEU A 43 21.25 26.69 10.14
CA LEU A 43 22.46 26.01 10.62
C LEU A 43 22.97 25.06 9.54
N ALA A 44 24.15 25.36 9.00
CA ALA A 44 24.83 24.45 8.08
C ALA A 44 25.03 23.10 8.79
N PRO A 45 24.71 21.97 8.13
CA PRO A 45 24.97 20.66 8.70
C PRO A 45 26.44 20.56 9.06
N THR A 46 26.71 20.12 10.28
CA THR A 46 28.03 19.84 10.82
C THR A 46 28.89 19.15 9.78
N ALA A 47 29.96 19.82 9.35
CA ALA A 47 30.89 19.28 8.38
C ALA A 47 31.38 17.90 8.87
N PRO A 48 31.31 16.84 8.02
CA PRO A 48 31.92 15.57 8.35
C PRO A 48 33.42 15.78 8.58
N GLY A 49 33.97 15.05 9.56
CA GLY A 49 35.34 15.18 10.02
C GLY A 49 36.33 15.34 8.87
N ASN A 50 37.24 16.30 9.02
CA ASN A 50 38.21 16.66 7.98
C ASN A 50 38.91 15.38 7.48
N PRO A 51 38.66 14.92 6.24
CA PRO A 51 39.36 13.76 5.72
C PRO A 51 40.84 14.13 5.70
N LEU A 52 41.70 13.21 6.17
CA LEU A 52 43.15 13.33 6.11
C LEU A 52 43.54 14.07 4.83
N GLN A 53 44.13 15.27 4.96
CA GLN A 53 44.51 16.03 3.79
C GLN A 53 45.38 15.13 2.92
N PRO A 54 44.96 14.84 1.68
CA PRO A 54 45.71 13.94 0.84
C PRO A 54 47.11 14.52 0.63
N LEU A 55 48.13 13.68 0.84
CA LEU A 55 49.53 14.08 0.67
C LEU A 55 49.71 14.84 -0.64
N THR A 56 50.33 16.02 -0.57
CA THR A 56 50.60 16.82 -1.76
C THR A 56 51.56 16.06 -2.69
N ARG A 57 51.55 16.36 -3.98
CA ARG A 57 52.45 15.70 -4.96
C ARG A 57 53.91 15.78 -4.52
N THR A 58 54.33 16.93 -3.98
CA THR A 58 55.66 17.14 -3.41
C THR A 58 55.93 16.25 -2.21
N GLN A 59 54.97 16.11 -1.28
CA GLN A 59 55.11 15.22 -0.13
C GLN A 59 55.21 13.75 -0.54
N LYS A 60 54.47 13.32 -1.57
CA LYS A 60 54.56 11.95 -2.11
C LYS A 60 55.92 11.66 -2.71
N ILE A 61 56.46 12.59 -3.51
CA ILE A 61 57.80 12.48 -4.11
C ILE A 61 58.86 12.44 -3.00
N LEU A 62 58.78 13.35 -2.03
CA LEU A 62 59.70 13.39 -0.89
C LEU A 62 59.65 12.08 -0.08
N THR A 63 58.45 11.54 0.15
CA THR A 63 58.27 10.25 0.83
C THR A 63 58.95 9.13 0.05
N GLY A 64 58.80 9.09 -1.28
CA GLY A 64 59.48 8.12 -2.14
C GLY A 64 61.01 8.22 -2.06
N ILE A 65 61.55 9.45 -2.09
CA ILE A 65 63.00 9.70 -1.94
C ILE A 65 63.49 9.23 -0.58
N VAL A 66 62.79 9.56 0.50
CA VAL A 66 63.14 9.15 1.87
C VAL A 66 63.13 7.62 2.00
N ILE A 67 62.09 6.95 1.48
CA ILE A 67 62.03 5.48 1.48
C ILE A 67 63.22 4.89 0.71
N GLY A 68 63.53 5.42 -0.48
CA GLY A 68 64.68 4.97 -1.27
C GLY A 68 66.02 5.16 -0.55
N ALA A 69 66.21 6.30 0.13
CA ALA A 69 67.42 6.58 0.90
C ALA A 69 67.55 5.62 2.10
N VAL A 70 66.45 5.39 2.84
CA VAL A 70 66.41 4.45 3.97
C VAL A 70 66.72 3.03 3.52
N LEU A 71 66.14 2.57 2.41
CA LEU A 71 66.41 1.23 1.87
C LEU A 71 67.86 1.07 1.41
N THR A 72 68.44 2.11 0.80
CA THR A 72 69.86 2.11 0.40
C THR A 72 70.76 2.01 1.63
N ILE A 73 70.51 2.84 2.66
CA ILE A 73 71.27 2.82 3.90
C ILE A 73 71.13 1.45 4.58
N ALA A 74 69.91 0.90 4.66
CA ALA A 74 69.66 -0.41 5.27
C ALA A 74 70.42 -1.53 4.52
N THR A 75 70.44 -1.50 3.19
CA THR A 75 71.16 -2.50 2.38
C THR A 75 72.67 -2.42 2.61
N LEU A 76 73.25 -1.22 2.56
CA LEU A 76 74.67 -1.01 2.86
C LEU A 76 75.02 -1.42 4.30
N SER A 77 74.10 -1.11 5.23
CA SER A 77 74.26 -1.44 6.64
C SER A 77 74.25 -2.95 6.87
N PHE A 78 73.35 -3.65 6.19
CA PHE A 78 73.28 -5.11 6.22
C PHE A 78 74.55 -5.74 5.67
N ILE A 79 75.08 -5.28 4.53
CA ILE A 79 76.32 -5.82 3.95
C ILE A 79 77.51 -5.63 4.90
N GLY A 80 77.65 -4.43 5.48
CA GLY A 80 78.72 -4.13 6.44
C GLY A 80 78.61 -4.96 7.72
N SER A 81 77.39 -5.12 8.25
CA SER A 81 77.13 -5.93 9.44
C SER A 81 77.32 -7.42 9.19
N TYR A 82 76.81 -7.92 8.07
CA TYR A 82 76.91 -9.32 7.67
C TYR A 82 78.37 -9.76 7.61
N THR A 83 79.22 -9.00 6.91
CA THR A 83 80.64 -9.34 6.78
C THR A 83 81.36 -9.31 8.13
N ALA A 84 81.16 -8.25 8.93
CA ALA A 84 81.78 -8.10 10.24
C ALA A 84 81.38 -9.22 11.23
N VAL A 85 80.08 -9.51 11.34
CA VAL A 85 79.56 -10.53 12.26
C VAL A 85 79.89 -11.94 11.76
N THR A 86 79.89 -12.19 10.45
CA THR A 86 80.34 -13.48 9.88
C THR A 86 81.80 -13.75 10.24
N HIS A 87 82.69 -12.77 10.04
CA HIS A 87 84.09 -12.91 10.43
C HIS A 87 84.25 -13.17 11.92
N LEU A 88 83.46 -12.48 12.77
CA LEU A 88 83.44 -12.73 14.20
C LEU A 88 82.98 -14.16 14.54
N ALA A 89 81.91 -14.64 13.91
CA ALA A 89 81.37 -15.97 14.13
C ALA A 89 82.35 -17.08 13.69
N ILE A 90 83.05 -16.89 12.56
CA ILE A 90 84.14 -17.79 12.12
C ILE A 90 85.23 -17.84 13.19
N ARG A 91 85.70 -16.68 13.68
CA ARG A 91 86.71 -16.61 14.75
C ARG A 91 86.26 -17.26 16.06
N LYS A 92 84.95 -17.29 16.32
CA LYS A 92 84.35 -17.91 17.52
C LYS A 92 84.03 -19.40 17.34
N GLY A 93 84.34 -20.00 16.19
CA GLY A 93 84.19 -21.44 15.97
C GLY A 93 82.77 -21.87 15.63
N PHE A 94 81.93 -21.00 15.05
CA PHE A 94 80.57 -21.34 14.64
C PHE A 94 80.52 -22.29 13.41
N GLY A 95 81.65 -22.58 12.78
CA GLY A 95 81.72 -23.45 11.60
C GLY A 95 80.87 -22.90 10.44
N GLU A 96 80.25 -23.80 9.69
CA GLU A 96 79.35 -23.46 8.57
C GLU A 96 78.18 -22.54 8.98
N PHE A 97 77.76 -22.58 10.24
CA PHE A 97 76.68 -21.74 10.74
C PHE A 97 77.07 -20.25 10.84
N ALA A 98 78.36 -19.91 10.74
CA ALA A 98 78.82 -18.53 10.77
C ALA A 98 78.20 -17.64 9.67
N HIS A 99 77.89 -18.20 8.51
CA HIS A 99 77.23 -17.49 7.41
C HIS A 99 75.72 -17.33 7.64
N ALA A 100 75.08 -18.31 8.29
CA ALA A 100 73.64 -18.27 8.57
C ALA A 100 73.30 -17.42 9.80
N PHE A 101 74.22 -17.28 10.76
CA PHE A 101 73.97 -16.61 12.03
C PHE A 101 73.52 -15.14 11.88
N PRO A 102 74.23 -14.25 11.15
CA PRO A 102 73.79 -12.86 10.98
C PRO A 102 72.43 -12.77 10.26
N ILE A 103 72.21 -13.64 9.27
CA ILE A 103 70.96 -13.71 8.52
C ILE A 103 69.79 -14.09 9.44
N ALA A 104 69.98 -15.08 10.31
CA ALA A 104 68.96 -15.53 11.25
C ALA A 104 68.58 -14.43 12.27
N VAL A 105 69.58 -13.70 12.79
CA VAL A 105 69.36 -12.60 13.73
C VAL A 105 68.57 -11.47 13.07
N ASP A 106 69.00 -11.00 11.90
CA ASP A 106 68.35 -9.90 11.20
C ASP A 106 66.96 -10.29 10.65
N ALA A 107 66.79 -11.53 10.19
CA ALA A 107 65.46 -12.06 9.84
C ALA A 107 64.52 -12.06 11.06
N GLY A 108 65.01 -12.40 12.25
CA GLY A 108 64.26 -12.32 13.50
C GLY A 108 63.86 -10.89 13.85
N ILE A 109 64.78 -9.93 13.69
CA ILE A 109 64.49 -8.50 13.90
C ILE A 109 63.39 -8.03 12.93
N ILE A 110 63.54 -8.31 11.62
CA ILE A 110 62.56 -7.93 10.61
C ILE A 110 61.20 -8.58 10.91
N ALA A 111 61.17 -9.86 11.27
CA ALA A 111 59.93 -10.57 11.59
C ALA A 111 59.21 -9.95 12.80
N PHE A 112 59.93 -9.68 13.89
CA PHE A 112 59.34 -9.06 15.08
C PHE A 112 58.89 -7.63 14.83
N LEU A 113 59.65 -6.82 14.09
CA LEU A 113 59.26 -5.45 13.75
C LEU A 113 58.07 -5.43 12.77
N ALA A 114 58.04 -6.32 11.78
CA ALA A 114 56.92 -6.45 10.86
C ALA A 114 55.65 -6.93 11.56
N LEU A 115 55.77 -7.92 12.44
CA LEU A 115 54.64 -8.41 13.24
C LEU A 115 54.16 -7.34 14.21
N ASP A 116 55.06 -6.62 14.87
CA ASP A 116 54.73 -5.51 15.74
C ASP A 116 54.03 -4.37 14.97
N LEU A 117 54.50 -4.02 13.78
CA LEU A 117 53.87 -3.04 12.90
C LEU A 117 52.48 -3.51 12.46
N LEU A 118 52.34 -4.79 12.10
CA LEU A 118 51.07 -5.42 11.74
C LEU A 118 50.09 -5.40 12.92
N LEU A 119 50.54 -5.78 14.12
CA LEU A 119 49.71 -5.77 15.31
C LEU A 119 49.34 -4.35 15.73
N THR A 120 50.23 -3.39 15.57
CA THR A 120 49.94 -1.95 15.72
C THR A 120 48.85 -1.52 14.74
N TRP A 121 48.93 -1.96 13.48
CA TRP A 121 47.91 -1.71 12.47
C TRP A 121 46.57 -2.40 12.81
N ARG A 122 46.62 -3.62 13.37
CA ARG A 122 45.45 -4.38 13.85
C ARG A 122 44.97 -3.99 15.25
N ARG A 123 45.59 -2.98 15.88
CA ARG A 123 45.23 -2.43 17.21
C ARG A 123 45.39 -3.42 18.37
N ILE A 124 46.32 -4.36 18.28
CA ILE A 124 46.67 -5.29 19.35
C ILE A 124 48.06 -4.90 19.86
N ALA A 125 48.15 -4.23 21.00
CA ALA A 125 49.44 -3.86 21.56
C ALA A 125 50.08 -5.08 22.24
N PHE A 126 51.09 -5.67 21.62
CA PHE A 126 51.87 -6.75 22.22
C PHE A 126 53.33 -6.32 22.43
N PRO A 127 53.64 -5.66 23.56
CA PRO A 127 54.92 -5.00 23.79
C PRO A 127 56.10 -5.98 23.88
N LEU A 128 55.84 -7.28 24.04
CA LEU A 128 56.87 -8.31 24.13
C LEU A 128 57.66 -8.43 22.82
N LEU A 129 56.99 -8.38 21.66
CA LEU A 129 57.67 -8.39 20.35
C LEU A 129 58.64 -7.22 20.20
N ARG A 130 58.23 -6.05 20.71
CA ARG A 130 59.07 -4.85 20.70
C ARG A 130 60.30 -5.03 21.57
N TYR A 131 60.16 -5.51 22.80
CA TYR A 131 61.30 -5.74 23.67
C TYR A 131 62.23 -6.82 23.11
N SER A 132 61.69 -7.86 22.47
CA SER A 132 62.48 -8.87 21.76
C SER A 132 63.24 -8.29 20.57
N ALA A 133 62.61 -7.45 19.74
CA ALA A 133 63.26 -6.76 18.62
C ALA A 133 64.36 -5.79 19.10
N TRP A 134 64.13 -5.07 20.20
CA TRP A 134 65.15 -4.22 20.82
C TRP A 134 66.31 -5.03 21.39
N GLY A 135 66.03 -6.19 22.01
CA GLY A 135 67.05 -7.11 22.50
C GLY A 135 67.94 -7.65 21.38
N LEU A 136 67.34 -8.13 20.28
CA LEU A 136 68.08 -8.61 19.12
C LEU A 136 68.91 -7.51 18.45
N THR A 137 68.32 -6.32 18.29
CA THR A 137 69.03 -5.15 17.77
C THR A 137 70.23 -4.77 18.63
N ALA A 138 70.07 -4.75 19.96
CA ALA A 138 71.15 -4.45 20.88
C ALA A 138 72.27 -5.51 20.78
N ALA A 139 71.91 -6.78 20.60
CA ALA A 139 72.87 -7.84 20.33
C ALA A 139 73.60 -7.63 18.99
N THR A 140 72.91 -7.26 17.91
CA THR A 140 73.52 -6.95 16.61
C THR A 140 74.52 -5.80 16.71
N ILE A 141 74.17 -4.72 17.42
CA ILE A 141 75.10 -3.60 17.67
C ILE A 141 76.33 -4.09 18.45
N ALA A 142 76.12 -4.90 19.49
CA ALA A 142 77.21 -5.46 20.29
C ALA A 142 78.13 -6.37 19.45
N PHE A 143 77.59 -7.23 18.59
CA PHE A 143 78.38 -8.09 17.72
C PHE A 143 79.23 -7.28 16.72
N ASN A 144 78.64 -6.23 16.13
CA ASN A 144 79.35 -5.32 15.24
C ASN A 144 80.46 -4.55 15.96
N ALA A 145 80.19 -4.06 17.18
CA ALA A 145 81.20 -3.42 18.02
C ALA A 145 82.35 -4.39 18.35
N VAL A 146 82.03 -5.60 18.81
CA VAL A 146 83.02 -6.62 19.19
C VAL A 146 83.83 -7.11 17.98
N ALA A 147 83.28 -7.07 16.77
CA ALA A 147 84.00 -7.49 15.56
C ALA A 147 85.27 -6.68 15.29
N ALA A 148 85.31 -5.41 15.72
CA ALA A 148 86.42 -4.48 15.57
C ALA A 148 87.15 -4.14 16.89
N TRP A 149 86.80 -4.81 17.99
CA TRP A 149 87.49 -4.63 19.27
C TRP A 149 88.95 -5.13 19.20
N PRO A 150 89.95 -4.41 19.78
CA PRO A 150 89.85 -3.28 20.71
C PRO A 150 89.96 -1.88 20.10
N ASP A 151 89.94 -1.72 18.77
CA ASP A 151 90.06 -0.40 18.13
C ASP A 151 88.79 0.45 18.35
N PRO A 152 88.86 1.57 19.11
CA PRO A 152 87.67 2.39 19.39
C PRO A 152 87.04 3.00 18.13
N VAL A 153 87.84 3.30 17.11
CA VAL A 153 87.35 3.87 15.85
C VAL A 153 86.61 2.81 15.06
N GLY A 154 87.20 1.62 14.87
CA GLY A 154 86.55 0.48 14.24
C GLY A 154 85.27 0.04 14.95
N VAL A 155 85.28 -0.03 16.29
CA VAL A 155 84.08 -0.30 17.11
C VAL A 155 82.96 0.69 16.80
N SER A 156 83.30 1.98 16.69
CA SER A 156 82.33 3.04 16.38
C SER A 156 81.82 2.94 14.93
N MET A 157 82.72 2.70 13.97
CA MET A 157 82.38 2.59 12.55
C MET A 157 81.44 1.41 12.27
N HIS A 158 81.67 0.25 12.89
CA HIS A 158 80.79 -0.90 12.73
C HIS A 158 79.53 -0.79 13.59
N GLY A 159 79.60 -0.18 14.78
CA GLY A 159 78.47 -0.03 15.69
C GLY A 159 77.43 1.01 15.26
N VAL A 160 77.84 2.09 14.60
CA VAL A 160 76.91 3.15 14.15
C VAL A 160 75.99 2.70 13.02
N ILE A 161 76.46 1.75 12.21
CA ILE A 161 75.76 1.27 11.02
C ILE A 161 74.39 0.66 11.38
N PRO A 162 74.26 -0.31 12.30
CA PRO A 162 72.95 -0.79 12.76
C PRO A 162 72.12 0.26 13.49
N VAL A 163 72.74 1.22 14.19
CA VAL A 163 72.01 2.28 14.91
C VAL A 163 71.20 3.15 13.95
N LEU A 164 71.75 3.49 12.78
CA LEU A 164 71.05 4.27 11.75
C LEU A 164 69.79 3.54 11.24
N PHE A 165 69.86 2.21 11.08
CA PHE A 165 68.70 1.40 10.70
C PHE A 165 67.59 1.47 11.76
N VAL A 166 67.94 1.37 13.04
CA VAL A 166 66.97 1.42 14.15
C VAL A 166 66.24 2.75 14.19
N ILE A 167 66.97 3.86 14.04
CA ILE A 167 66.38 5.19 14.00
C ILE A 167 65.37 5.31 12.85
N ALA A 168 65.71 4.81 11.67
CA ALA A 168 64.82 4.84 10.51
C ALA A 168 63.54 4.01 10.73
N VAL A 169 63.66 2.81 11.29
CA VAL A 169 62.48 1.95 11.56
C VAL A 169 61.60 2.53 12.67
N GLU A 170 62.19 3.09 13.73
CA GLU A 170 61.42 3.72 14.80
C GLU A 170 60.65 4.96 14.29
N ALA A 171 61.27 5.75 13.41
CA ALA A 171 60.61 6.87 12.75
C ALA A 171 59.43 6.41 11.88
N ALA A 172 59.62 5.34 11.10
CA ALA A 172 58.54 4.75 10.29
C ALA A 172 57.39 4.25 11.17
N ARG A 173 57.71 3.53 12.25
CA ARG A 173 56.72 3.04 13.22
C ARG A 173 55.95 4.19 13.86
N HIS A 174 56.63 5.25 14.30
CA HIS A 174 55.99 6.42 14.88
C HIS A 174 55.01 7.08 13.90
N ALA A 175 55.41 7.20 12.63
CA ALA A 175 54.54 7.71 11.58
C ALA A 175 53.30 6.83 11.37
N VAL A 176 53.46 5.50 11.27
CA VAL A 176 52.31 4.57 11.10
C VAL A 176 51.39 4.61 12.32
N GLY A 177 51.94 4.61 13.53
CA GLY A 177 51.15 4.71 14.76
C GLY A 177 50.31 5.99 14.78
N ARG A 178 50.90 7.12 14.37
CA ARG A 178 50.20 8.40 14.29
C ARG A 178 49.10 8.41 13.23
N ILE A 179 49.35 7.83 12.05
CA ILE A 179 48.34 7.68 10.99
C ILE A 179 47.20 6.78 11.48
N ALA A 180 47.49 5.67 12.15
CA ALA A 180 46.48 4.76 12.69
C ALA A 180 45.57 5.43 13.73
N GLU A 181 46.12 6.32 14.57
CA GLU A 181 45.34 7.12 15.53
C GLU A 181 44.42 8.13 14.82
N ILE A 182 44.90 8.80 13.77
CA ILE A 182 44.14 9.82 13.05
C ILE A 182 43.02 9.18 12.22
N VAL A 183 43.30 8.08 11.51
CA VAL A 183 42.28 7.32 10.74
C VAL A 183 41.17 6.78 11.64
N ALA A 184 41.47 6.54 12.92
CA ALA A 184 40.50 5.99 13.87
C ALA A 184 39.51 7.03 14.46
N ASP A 185 39.53 8.29 14.02
CA ASP A 185 38.63 9.38 14.50
C ASP A 185 38.65 9.58 16.04
N LYS A 186 39.71 9.09 16.70
CA LYS A 186 39.94 9.18 18.16
C LYS A 186 41.02 10.18 18.53
N HIS A 187 41.58 10.92 17.57
CA HIS A 187 42.57 11.94 17.87
C HIS A 187 41.92 13.05 18.69
N VAL A 188 42.19 13.05 19.99
CA VAL A 188 41.90 14.19 20.86
C VAL A 188 43.10 15.11 20.77
N GLU A 189 42.89 16.26 20.14
CA GLU A 189 43.90 17.31 20.05
C GLU A 189 44.25 17.77 21.47
N GLY A 190 45.49 17.52 21.88
CA GLY A 190 46.01 17.95 23.17
C GLY A 190 46.27 19.46 23.22
N PRO A 191 46.37 20.04 24.42
CA PRO A 191 46.82 21.42 24.57
C PRO A 191 48.19 21.64 23.95
N PRO A 192 48.45 22.81 23.31
CA PRO A 192 49.78 23.13 22.78
C PRO A 192 50.86 23.06 23.85
N ALA A 193 52.02 22.47 23.52
CA ALA A 193 53.15 22.34 24.45
C ALA A 193 53.62 23.70 25.01
N ALA A 194 53.60 24.76 24.19
CA ALA A 194 53.92 26.11 24.64
C ALA A 194 53.02 26.60 25.80
N ARG A 195 51.76 26.17 25.84
CA ARG A 195 50.82 26.57 26.89
C ARG A 195 51.06 25.84 28.21
N TRP A 196 51.53 24.60 28.14
CA TRP A 196 52.01 23.87 29.31
C TRP A 196 53.18 24.59 29.98
N LEU A 197 54.09 25.15 29.18
CA LEU A 197 55.22 25.93 29.70
C LEU A 197 54.79 27.27 30.30
N LEU A 198 53.93 28.03 29.59
CA LEU A 198 53.55 29.40 29.98
C LEU A 198 52.45 29.46 31.05
N ASN A 199 51.56 28.47 31.10
CA ASN A 199 50.45 28.42 32.04
C ASN A 199 50.06 26.97 32.37
N PRO A 200 50.89 26.25 33.14
CA PRO A 200 50.66 24.83 33.43
C PRO A 200 49.34 24.62 34.19
N ALA A 201 49.08 25.41 35.23
CA ALA A 201 47.88 25.26 36.06
C ALA A 201 46.58 25.51 35.26
N GLY A 202 46.52 26.61 34.50
CA GLY A 202 45.38 26.91 33.66
C GLY A 202 45.20 25.91 32.52
N THR A 203 46.30 25.35 32.01
CA THR A 203 46.29 24.29 30.99
C THR A 203 45.74 22.99 31.55
N PHE A 204 46.16 22.59 32.75
CA PHE A 204 45.64 21.40 33.42
C PHE A 204 44.13 21.48 33.67
N ILE A 205 43.61 22.62 34.13
CA ILE A 205 42.15 22.79 34.36
C ILE A 205 41.35 22.63 33.06
N LEU A 206 41.79 23.27 31.97
CA LEU A 206 41.12 23.16 30.67
C LEU A 206 41.25 21.77 30.07
N TRP A 207 42.43 21.15 30.16
CA TRP A 207 42.66 19.79 29.71
C TRP A 207 41.78 18.79 30.47
N ARG A 208 41.67 18.92 31.79
CA ARG A 208 40.79 18.07 32.59
C ARG A 208 39.34 18.23 32.15
N ARG A 209 38.87 19.46 31.92
CA ARG A 209 37.51 19.71 31.42
C ARG A 209 37.28 19.14 30.04
N GLN A 210 38.22 19.35 29.11
CA GLN A 210 38.20 18.74 27.78
C GLN A 210 38.00 17.23 27.87
N ARG A 211 38.78 16.58 28.74
CA ARG A 211 38.73 15.13 28.90
C ARG A 211 37.44 14.64 29.53
N LEU A 212 36.90 15.37 30.50
CA LEU A 212 35.63 15.05 31.15
C LEU A 212 34.41 15.29 30.26
N TRP A 213 34.43 16.34 29.43
CA TRP A 213 33.36 16.67 28.50
C TRP A 213 33.44 15.90 27.17
N GLY A 214 34.48 15.07 26.98
CA GLY A 214 34.66 14.29 25.75
C GLY A 214 34.94 15.13 24.50
N ILE A 215 35.41 16.37 24.66
CA ILE A 215 35.65 17.28 23.53
C ILE A 215 36.96 16.90 22.83
N ARG A 216 36.88 16.67 21.52
CA ARG A 216 38.01 16.18 20.72
C ARG A 216 38.98 17.27 20.30
N THR A 217 38.49 18.48 20.05
CA THR A 217 39.31 19.59 19.54
C THR A 217 39.66 20.57 20.65
N TRP A 218 40.92 21.02 20.69
CA TRP A 218 41.37 21.98 21.68
C TRP A 218 40.67 23.35 21.52
N GLY A 219 40.44 23.75 20.26
CA GLY A 219 39.74 24.99 19.92
C GLY A 219 38.32 25.05 20.46
N ALA A 220 37.57 23.95 20.45
CA ALA A 220 36.21 23.91 20.97
C ALA A 220 36.17 24.17 22.48
N VAL A 221 37.06 23.56 23.26
CA VAL A 221 37.17 23.79 24.71
C VAL A 221 37.49 25.25 25.01
N LEU A 222 38.40 25.83 24.22
CA LEU A 222 38.79 27.22 24.38
C LEU A 222 37.65 28.19 24.06
N ASN A 223 36.83 27.87 23.05
CA ASN A 223 35.65 28.65 22.70
C ASN A 223 34.57 28.57 23.78
N LEU A 224 34.26 27.39 24.31
CA LEU A 224 33.32 27.25 25.42
C LEU A 224 33.76 28.03 26.67
N GLU A 225 35.05 27.97 27.02
CA GLU A 225 35.57 28.75 28.14
C GLU A 225 35.56 30.26 27.82
N ARG A 226 35.80 30.66 26.57
CA ARG A 226 35.71 32.06 26.13
C ARG A 226 34.29 32.58 26.27
N GLU A 227 33.30 31.86 25.74
CA GLU A 227 31.87 32.18 25.87
C GLU A 227 31.47 32.32 27.33
N ARG A 228 31.83 31.34 28.17
CA ARG A 228 31.56 31.39 29.61
C ARG A 228 32.17 32.63 30.28
N ARG A 229 33.40 33.02 29.92
CA ARG A 229 34.05 34.22 30.48
C ARG A 229 33.36 35.50 30.02
N ILE A 230 32.95 35.57 28.76
CA ILE A 230 32.18 36.70 28.21
C ILE A 230 30.84 36.82 28.95
N TYR A 231 30.13 35.71 29.13
CA TYR A 231 28.85 35.69 29.84
C TYR A 231 28.99 36.11 31.31
N VAL A 232 30.01 35.61 32.03
CA VAL A 232 30.30 36.06 33.40
C VAL A 232 30.66 37.55 33.44
N ALA A 233 31.39 38.06 32.44
CA ALA A 233 31.72 39.49 32.36
C ALA A 233 30.46 40.34 32.13
N GLN A 234 29.53 39.88 31.30
CA GLN A 234 28.22 40.51 31.11
C GLN A 234 27.42 40.54 32.41
N LEU A 235 27.30 39.41 33.12
CA LEU A 235 26.59 39.37 34.41
C LEU A 235 27.21 40.31 35.46
N ARG A 236 28.53 40.44 35.48
CA ARG A 236 29.24 41.40 36.35
C ARG A 236 29.01 42.85 35.95
N ARG A 237 28.77 43.13 34.67
CA ARG A 237 28.42 44.47 34.18
C ARG A 237 26.99 44.83 34.61
N GLU A 238 26.05 43.89 34.48
CA GLU A 238 24.64 44.10 34.84
C GLU A 238 24.40 44.16 36.35
N HIS A 239 24.96 43.22 37.12
CA HIS A 239 24.68 43.06 38.55
C HIS A 239 25.78 43.64 39.47
N GLY A 240 26.82 44.23 38.88
CA GLY A 240 27.99 44.76 39.57
C GLY A 240 29.11 43.74 39.81
N ARG A 241 30.31 44.23 40.14
CA ARG A 241 31.50 43.36 40.27
C ARG A 241 31.43 42.40 41.48
N ARG A 242 30.84 42.85 42.59
CA ARG A 242 30.74 42.08 43.85
C ARG A 242 29.30 41.63 44.04
N GLY A 243 29.11 40.38 44.48
CA GLY A 243 27.79 39.84 44.78
C GLY A 243 26.90 39.54 43.57
N TRP A 244 27.41 39.60 42.33
CA TRP A 244 26.62 39.32 41.12
C TRP A 244 25.90 37.97 41.17
N ARG A 245 26.50 36.94 41.76
CA ARG A 245 25.88 35.61 41.93
C ARG A 245 24.61 35.63 42.78
N ARG A 246 24.48 36.56 43.71
CA ARG A 246 23.29 36.69 44.58
C ARG A 246 22.20 37.54 43.94
N LYS A 247 22.55 38.33 42.92
CA LYS A 247 21.66 39.27 42.24
C LYS A 247 21.20 38.76 40.87
N ALA A 248 21.94 37.83 40.27
CA ALA A 248 21.59 37.20 39.00
C ALA A 248 20.31 36.36 39.13
N SER A 249 19.49 36.35 38.08
CA SER A 249 18.27 35.55 38.05
C SER A 249 18.56 34.05 38.08
N ALA A 250 17.58 33.25 38.48
CA ALA A 250 17.71 31.79 38.50
C ALA A 250 18.03 31.22 37.10
N GLU A 251 17.42 31.76 36.05
CA GLU A 251 17.70 31.39 34.65
C GLU A 251 19.14 31.70 34.25
N GLN A 252 19.68 32.87 34.61
CA GLN A 252 21.07 33.23 34.32
C GLN A 252 22.07 32.31 35.04
N LEU A 253 21.73 31.88 36.26
CA LEU A 253 22.53 30.91 37.01
C LEU A 253 22.42 29.50 36.43
N LEU A 254 21.26 29.12 35.89
CA LEU A 254 21.03 27.86 35.19
C LEU A 254 21.92 27.77 33.93
N VAL A 255 22.00 28.83 33.13
CA VAL A 255 22.90 28.90 31.97
C VAL A 255 24.35 28.62 32.36
N LEU A 256 24.82 29.20 33.48
CA LEU A 256 26.18 28.95 33.99
C LEU A 256 26.37 27.53 34.53
N ALA A 257 25.32 26.89 35.03
CA ALA A 257 25.35 25.51 35.48
C ALA A 257 25.46 24.57 34.28
N LEU A 258 24.62 24.73 33.26
CA LEU A 258 24.68 23.96 32.01
C LEU A 258 26.02 24.12 31.30
N ALA A 259 26.58 25.34 31.27
CA ALA A 259 27.90 25.59 30.69
C ALA A 259 29.06 24.95 31.48
N LYS A 260 28.86 24.61 32.76
CA LYS A 260 29.84 23.84 33.55
C LYS A 260 29.88 22.37 33.12
N ASP A 261 28.82 21.88 32.48
CA ASP A 261 28.71 20.49 32.02
C ASP A 261 29.14 20.33 30.55
N GLY A 262 29.66 21.40 29.94
CA GLY A 262 30.24 21.39 28.59
C GLY A 262 29.30 21.89 27.49
N MET A 263 28.11 22.38 27.86
CA MET A 263 27.17 23.03 26.93
C MET A 263 27.66 24.44 26.55
N SER A 264 27.41 24.86 25.31
CA SER A 264 27.68 26.25 24.90
C SER A 264 26.75 27.23 25.61
N ILE A 265 27.17 28.47 25.80
CA ILE A 265 26.32 29.47 26.47
C ILE A 265 25.06 29.73 25.63
N GLN A 266 25.20 29.77 24.31
CA GLN A 266 24.09 30.00 23.40
C GLN A 266 23.05 28.88 23.49
N GLU A 267 23.50 27.63 23.45
CA GLU A 267 22.62 26.46 23.58
C GLU A 267 21.94 26.42 24.96
N ALA A 268 22.67 26.78 26.02
CA ALA A 268 22.10 26.84 27.37
C ALA A 268 21.04 27.95 27.53
N VAL A 269 21.14 29.06 26.78
CA VAL A 269 20.13 30.14 26.75
C VAL A 269 18.91 29.74 25.91
N ASP A 270 19.13 28.98 24.84
CA ASP A 270 18.07 28.59 23.91
C ASP A 270 17.29 27.35 24.41
N LEU A 271 17.87 26.52 25.29
CA LEU A 271 17.23 25.30 25.78
C LEU A 271 15.90 25.57 26.51
N PRO A 272 15.81 26.49 27.50
CA PRO A 272 14.53 26.79 28.16
C PRO A 272 13.49 27.32 27.17
N LYS A 273 13.89 28.19 26.24
CA LYS A 273 12.99 28.72 25.20
C LYS A 273 12.43 27.62 24.31
N ARG A 274 13.26 26.66 23.90
CA ARG A 274 12.82 25.50 23.12
C ARG A 274 11.88 24.59 23.91
N GLU A 275 12.08 24.46 25.22
CA GLU A 275 11.16 23.71 26.08
C GLU A 275 9.81 24.42 26.20
N GLU A 276 9.82 25.74 26.42
CA GLU A 276 8.60 26.55 26.41
C GLU A 276 7.86 26.48 25.07
N GLU A 277 8.57 26.62 23.94
CA GLU A 277 8.00 26.47 22.60
C GLU A 277 7.37 25.09 22.39
N LYS A 278 8.00 24.02 22.89
CA LYS A 278 7.45 22.66 22.85
C LYS A 278 6.20 22.52 23.71
N LEU A 279 6.18 23.14 24.90
CA LEU A 279 5.01 23.12 25.77
C LEU A 279 3.85 23.88 25.14
N VAL A 280 4.10 25.08 24.61
CA VAL A 280 3.09 25.88 23.88
C VAL A 280 2.58 25.14 22.66
N ALA A 281 3.46 24.51 21.87
CA ALA A 281 3.06 23.69 20.73
C ALA A 281 2.22 22.46 21.15
N ALA A 282 2.57 21.83 22.28
CA ALA A 282 1.81 20.71 22.83
C ALA A 282 0.42 21.15 23.33
N GLU A 283 0.32 22.30 23.99
CA GLU A 283 -0.95 22.91 24.41
C GLU A 283 -1.82 23.31 23.22
N ALA A 284 -1.22 23.95 22.20
CA ALA A 284 -1.91 24.29 20.97
C ALA A 284 -2.45 23.04 20.25
N LYS A 285 -1.67 21.95 20.22
CA LYS A 285 -2.10 20.67 19.66
C LYS A 285 -3.28 20.08 20.45
N ARG A 286 -3.22 20.06 21.77
CA ARG A 286 -4.33 19.60 22.62
C ARG A 286 -5.60 20.44 22.44
N ALA A 287 -5.45 21.76 22.32
CA ALA A 287 -6.57 22.66 22.07
C ALA A 287 -7.20 22.42 20.69
N ALA A 288 -6.38 22.16 19.66
CA ALA A 288 -6.86 21.81 18.33
C ALA A 288 -7.58 20.45 18.32
N GLU A 289 -7.04 19.44 18.99
CA GLU A 289 -7.70 18.13 19.15
C GLU A 289 -9.04 18.27 19.87
N ALA A 290 -9.10 19.05 20.96
CA ALA A 290 -10.34 19.29 21.70
C ALA A 290 -11.39 20.01 20.85
N ARG A 291 -10.98 20.97 20.00
CA ARG A 291 -11.88 21.64 19.04
C ARG A 291 -12.39 20.67 17.98
N ALA A 292 -11.51 19.86 17.39
CA ALA A 292 -11.89 18.87 16.40
C ALA A 292 -12.87 17.83 16.99
N THR A 293 -12.67 17.38 18.24
CA THR A 293 -13.62 16.49 18.91
C THR A 293 -14.97 17.17 19.17
N ALA A 294 -14.97 18.44 19.57
CA ALA A 294 -16.21 19.18 19.80
C ALA A 294 -16.99 19.43 18.50
N GLU A 295 -16.29 19.74 17.40
CA GLU A 295 -16.87 19.88 16.07
C GLU A 295 -17.46 18.55 15.59
N ALA A 296 -16.73 17.44 15.72
CA ALA A 296 -17.23 16.12 15.38
C ALA A 296 -18.45 15.70 16.21
N GLU A 297 -18.48 16.02 17.51
CA GLU A 297 -19.66 15.78 18.35
C GLU A 297 -20.85 16.65 17.94
N ALA A 298 -20.62 17.91 17.55
CA ALA A 298 -21.66 18.80 17.05
C ALA A 298 -22.24 18.31 15.72
N GLU A 299 -21.39 17.86 14.79
CA GLU A 299 -21.81 17.25 13.54
C GLU A 299 -22.58 15.95 13.76
N ALA A 300 -22.12 15.09 14.69
CA ALA A 300 -22.82 13.86 15.03
C ALA A 300 -24.21 14.13 15.63
N LYS A 301 -24.33 15.16 16.49
CA LYS A 301 -25.63 15.61 17.03
C LYS A 301 -26.53 16.12 15.91
N HIS A 302 -26.01 16.97 15.02
CA HIS A 302 -26.76 17.50 13.90
C HIS A 302 -27.26 16.39 12.96
N GLN A 303 -26.40 15.42 12.62
CA GLN A 303 -26.81 14.26 11.82
C GLN A 303 -27.85 13.39 12.53
N ALA A 304 -27.76 13.22 13.86
CA ALA A 304 -28.75 12.49 14.63
C ALA A 304 -30.11 13.21 14.63
N GLU A 305 -30.13 14.56 14.70
CA GLU A 305 -31.35 15.36 14.57
C GLU A 305 -31.97 15.25 13.18
N LEU A 306 -31.16 15.32 12.12
CA LEU A 306 -31.63 15.11 10.74
C LEU A 306 -32.24 13.72 10.57
N ARG A 307 -31.59 12.66 11.06
CA ARG A 307 -32.14 11.30 11.01
C ARG A 307 -33.44 11.15 11.79
N LYS A 308 -33.57 11.83 12.94
CA LYS A 308 -34.83 11.86 13.70
C LYS A 308 -35.93 12.57 12.93
N ALA A 309 -35.63 13.73 12.33
CA ALA A 309 -36.58 14.47 11.50
C ALA A 309 -37.02 13.68 10.26
N GLU A 310 -36.09 13.00 9.58
CA GLU A 310 -36.41 12.10 8.46
C GLU A 310 -37.28 10.91 8.89
N ALA A 311 -36.97 10.31 10.04
CA ALA A 311 -37.78 9.21 10.58
C ALA A 311 -39.19 9.67 10.97
N GLU A 312 -39.33 10.87 11.55
CA GLU A 312 -40.63 11.46 11.86
C GLU A 312 -41.41 11.82 10.59
N ALA A 313 -40.74 12.37 9.58
CA ALA A 313 -41.34 12.65 8.27
C ALA A 313 -41.82 11.37 7.58
N LYS A 314 -41.03 10.29 7.61
CA LYS A 314 -41.44 8.97 7.10
C LYS A 314 -42.65 8.42 7.84
N ARG A 315 -42.66 8.48 9.17
CA ARG A 315 -43.82 8.04 9.97
C ARG A 315 -45.09 8.85 9.64
N ARG A 316 -44.97 10.16 9.47
CA ARG A 316 -46.11 11.00 9.05
C ARG A 316 -46.59 10.66 7.64
N ALA A 317 -45.68 10.36 6.72
CA ALA A 317 -46.02 9.92 5.36
C ALA A 317 -46.71 8.54 5.36
N GLU A 318 -46.21 7.57 6.14
CA GLU A 318 -46.82 6.25 6.29
C GLU A 318 -48.23 6.34 6.90
N VAL A 319 -48.42 7.19 7.91
CA VAL A 319 -49.75 7.43 8.51
C VAL A 319 -50.69 8.09 7.50
N ALA A 320 -50.24 9.11 6.76
CA ALA A 320 -51.04 9.76 5.74
C ALA A 320 -51.41 8.81 4.57
N GLU A 321 -50.50 7.90 4.19
CA GLU A 321 -50.77 6.88 3.19
C GLU A 321 -51.78 5.85 3.69
N ALA A 322 -51.66 5.41 4.96
CA ALA A 322 -52.63 4.52 5.58
C ALA A 322 -54.04 5.15 5.68
N GLU A 323 -54.12 6.43 6.09
CA GLU A 323 -55.37 7.19 6.11
C GLU A 323 -55.97 7.37 4.71
N ALA A 324 -55.13 7.61 3.69
CA ALA A 324 -55.57 7.72 2.31
C ALA A 324 -56.08 6.37 1.74
N VAL A 325 -55.44 5.26 2.09
CA VAL A 325 -55.90 3.91 1.72
C VAL A 325 -57.22 3.59 2.41
N GLU A 326 -57.37 3.91 3.69
CA GLU A 326 -58.61 3.70 4.43
C GLU A 326 -59.75 4.57 3.88
N ALA A 327 -59.48 5.84 3.55
CA ALA A 327 -60.44 6.74 2.92
C ALA A 327 -60.89 6.25 1.54
N ARG A 328 -59.96 5.72 0.72
CA ARG A 328 -60.29 5.09 -0.56
C ARG A 328 -61.12 3.84 -0.39
N ALA A 329 -60.77 2.97 0.57
CA ALA A 329 -61.54 1.76 0.85
C ALA A 329 -62.96 2.07 1.35
N ARG A 330 -63.14 3.12 2.17
CA ARG A 330 -64.46 3.60 2.60
C ARG A 330 -65.27 4.16 1.42
N ALA A 331 -64.65 4.97 0.56
CA ALA A 331 -65.32 5.50 -0.64
C ALA A 331 -65.72 4.40 -1.63
N GLU A 332 -64.87 3.39 -1.84
CA GLU A 332 -65.20 2.22 -2.67
C GLU A 332 -66.32 1.37 -2.05
N ALA A 333 -66.34 1.21 -0.72
CA ALA A 333 -67.41 0.50 -0.03
C ALA A 333 -68.75 1.25 -0.10
N GLU A 334 -68.74 2.58 0.04
CA GLU A 334 -69.94 3.42 -0.12
C GLU A 334 -70.46 3.38 -1.56
N ALA A 335 -69.58 3.50 -2.56
CA ALA A 335 -69.94 3.38 -3.96
C ALA A 335 -70.47 1.97 -4.32
N ALA A 336 -69.89 0.91 -3.76
CA ALA A 336 -70.38 -0.46 -3.92
C ALA A 336 -71.74 -0.67 -3.24
N ALA A 337 -71.97 -0.07 -2.07
CA ALA A 337 -73.25 -0.12 -1.38
C ALA A 337 -74.34 0.65 -2.13
N GLU A 338 -74.02 1.80 -2.72
CA GLU A 338 -74.93 2.57 -3.56
C GLU A 338 -75.26 1.83 -4.88
N ALA A 339 -74.25 1.26 -5.54
CA ALA A 339 -74.44 0.42 -6.72
C ALA A 339 -75.29 -0.82 -6.42
N ALA A 340 -75.10 -1.45 -5.26
CA ALA A 340 -75.92 -2.58 -4.82
C ALA A 340 -77.38 -2.15 -4.55
N ARG A 341 -77.61 -0.98 -3.96
CA ARG A 341 -78.97 -0.44 -3.76
C ARG A 341 -79.67 -0.16 -5.09
N LEU A 342 -78.98 0.49 -6.02
CA LEU A 342 -79.50 0.74 -7.37
C LEU A 342 -79.79 -0.57 -8.12
N GLN A 343 -78.96 -1.60 -7.98
CA GLN A 343 -79.24 -2.92 -8.56
C GLN A 343 -80.46 -3.60 -7.93
N VAL A 344 -80.65 -3.49 -6.61
CA VAL A 344 -81.85 -4.03 -5.94
C VAL A 344 -83.10 -3.27 -6.38
N GLU A 345 -83.03 -1.96 -6.53
CA GLU A 345 -84.14 -1.14 -7.00
C GLU A 345 -84.47 -1.43 -8.47
N ALA A 346 -83.46 -1.55 -9.34
CA ALA A 346 -83.64 -1.96 -10.72
C ALA A 346 -84.25 -3.37 -10.84
N LYS A 347 -83.82 -4.32 -10.00
CA LYS A 347 -84.45 -5.66 -9.94
C LYS A 347 -85.90 -5.59 -9.48
N ARG A 348 -86.23 -4.76 -8.49
CA ARG A 348 -87.63 -4.58 -8.04
C ARG A 348 -88.51 -3.95 -9.11
N VAL A 349 -88.00 -2.99 -9.87
CA VAL A 349 -88.72 -2.40 -11.00
C VAL A 349 -88.93 -3.44 -12.10
N ALA A 350 -87.89 -4.22 -12.45
CA ALA A 350 -88.00 -5.30 -13.42
C ALA A 350 -88.96 -6.42 -12.98
N GLU A 351 -88.95 -6.80 -11.69
CA GLU A 351 -89.88 -7.76 -11.11
C GLU A 351 -91.31 -7.23 -11.10
N ALA A 352 -91.52 -5.93 -10.84
CA ALA A 352 -92.83 -5.30 -10.90
C ALA A 352 -93.37 -5.21 -12.34
N GLU A 353 -92.51 -4.94 -13.32
CA GLU A 353 -92.88 -4.98 -14.75
C GLU A 353 -93.17 -6.41 -15.21
N ALA A 354 -92.36 -7.39 -14.80
CA ALA A 354 -92.60 -8.80 -15.10
C ALA A 354 -93.90 -9.31 -14.46
N ALA A 355 -94.21 -8.90 -13.23
CA ALA A 355 -95.48 -9.20 -12.58
C ALA A 355 -96.68 -8.60 -13.32
N ARG A 356 -96.56 -7.37 -13.84
CA ARG A 356 -97.61 -6.75 -14.67
C ARG A 356 -97.81 -7.48 -16.00
N LEU A 357 -96.73 -7.92 -16.64
CA LEU A 357 -96.82 -8.70 -17.88
C LEU A 357 -97.44 -10.08 -17.63
N LEU A 358 -97.08 -10.75 -16.53
CA LEU A 358 -97.71 -12.02 -16.15
C LEU A 358 -99.20 -11.84 -15.83
N VAL A 359 -99.59 -10.79 -15.11
CA VAL A 359 -101.01 -10.50 -14.87
C VAL A 359 -101.74 -10.25 -16.19
N ALA A 360 -101.19 -9.43 -17.08
CA ALA A 360 -101.77 -9.18 -18.40
C ALA A 360 -101.85 -10.46 -19.27
N GLU A 361 -100.83 -11.33 -19.21
CA GLU A 361 -100.84 -12.62 -19.92
C GLU A 361 -101.86 -13.60 -19.31
N THR A 362 -102.02 -13.61 -17.99
CA THR A 362 -103.05 -14.44 -17.32
C THR A 362 -104.45 -13.96 -17.63
N GLU A 363 -104.69 -12.64 -17.68
CA GLU A 363 -105.98 -12.07 -18.10
C GLU A 363 -106.26 -12.36 -19.57
N ALA A 364 -105.25 -12.29 -20.45
CA ALA A 364 -105.38 -12.66 -21.85
C ALA A 364 -105.71 -14.15 -22.04
N LYS A 365 -105.05 -15.04 -21.28
CA LYS A 365 -105.31 -16.50 -21.32
C LYS A 365 -106.69 -16.85 -20.74
N LEU A 366 -107.15 -16.18 -19.69
CA LEU A 366 -108.51 -16.33 -19.16
C LEU A 366 -109.57 -15.84 -20.16
N ALA A 367 -109.30 -14.74 -20.86
CA ALA A 367 -110.17 -14.24 -21.92
C ALA A 367 -110.22 -15.18 -23.14
N GLU A 368 -109.12 -15.85 -23.47
CA GLU A 368 -109.05 -16.87 -24.53
C GLU A 368 -109.86 -18.12 -24.16
N ILE A 369 -109.73 -18.63 -22.93
CA ILE A 369 -110.53 -19.77 -22.44
C ILE A 369 -112.04 -19.43 -22.47
N ALA A 370 -112.42 -18.22 -22.03
CA ALA A 370 -113.81 -17.77 -22.06
C ALA A 370 -114.36 -17.53 -23.48
N ARG A 371 -113.48 -17.30 -24.48
CA ARG A 371 -113.87 -17.25 -25.90
C ARG A 371 -114.00 -18.65 -26.48
N GLY A 372 -113.10 -19.57 -26.13
CA GLY A 372 -113.15 -20.98 -26.53
C GLY A 372 -114.42 -21.68 -26.03
N GLN A 373 -114.84 -21.45 -24.78
CA GLN A 373 -116.09 -22.02 -24.26
C GLN A 373 -117.34 -21.51 -24.99
N ARG A 374 -117.41 -20.19 -25.26
CA ARG A 374 -118.53 -19.60 -26.01
C ARG A 374 -118.59 -20.07 -27.47
N GLN A 375 -117.44 -20.32 -28.10
CA GLN A 375 -117.39 -20.92 -29.43
C GLN A 375 -117.79 -22.40 -29.42
N ALA A 376 -117.37 -23.17 -28.41
CA ALA A 376 -117.75 -24.58 -28.26
C ALA A 376 -119.26 -24.75 -28.00
N GLU A 377 -119.87 -23.88 -27.20
CA GLU A 377 -121.33 -23.87 -26.99
C GLU A 377 -122.09 -23.50 -28.27
N ALA A 378 -121.62 -22.50 -29.01
CA ALA A 378 -122.21 -22.11 -30.29
C ALA A 378 -122.05 -23.21 -31.37
N GLU A 379 -120.92 -23.92 -31.40
CA GLU A 379 -120.73 -25.08 -32.29
C GLU A 379 -121.58 -26.28 -31.89
N ALA A 380 -121.78 -26.52 -30.59
CA ALA A 380 -122.66 -27.59 -30.12
C ALA A 380 -124.14 -27.32 -30.48
N GLU A 381 -124.59 -26.06 -30.38
CA GLU A 381 -125.92 -25.62 -30.82
C GLU A 381 -126.08 -25.83 -32.33
N LEU A 382 -125.09 -25.40 -33.13
CA LEU A 382 -125.09 -25.51 -34.57
C LEU A 382 -125.03 -26.97 -35.03
N ASN A 383 -124.27 -27.84 -34.36
CA ASN A 383 -124.19 -29.26 -34.67
C ASN A 383 -125.49 -30.01 -34.37
N ARG A 384 -126.22 -29.64 -33.31
CA ARG A 384 -127.56 -30.19 -33.06
C ARG A 384 -128.55 -29.83 -34.18
N GLN A 385 -128.51 -28.58 -34.64
CA GLN A 385 -129.33 -28.13 -35.78
C GLN A 385 -128.92 -28.82 -37.09
N ARG A 386 -127.62 -29.01 -37.33
CA ARG A 386 -127.12 -29.76 -38.49
C ARG A 386 -127.52 -31.23 -38.46
N GLN A 387 -127.49 -31.90 -37.31
CA GLN A 387 -127.92 -33.30 -37.21
C GLN A 387 -129.41 -33.48 -37.49
N GLN A 388 -130.27 -32.55 -37.07
CA GLN A 388 -131.69 -32.55 -37.46
C GLN A 388 -131.85 -32.32 -38.97
N ALA A 389 -131.19 -31.31 -39.53
CA ALA A 389 -131.24 -31.04 -40.97
C ALA A 389 -130.65 -32.18 -41.82
N GLU A 390 -129.67 -32.93 -41.31
CA GLU A 390 -129.05 -34.06 -42.00
C GLU A 390 -129.95 -35.31 -41.96
N GLN A 391 -130.71 -35.54 -40.87
CA GLN A 391 -131.75 -36.57 -40.85
C GLN A 391 -132.86 -36.28 -41.88
N ASP A 392 -133.24 -35.00 -42.04
CA ASP A 392 -134.19 -34.56 -43.07
C ASP A 392 -133.60 -34.71 -44.48
N ARG A 393 -132.29 -34.46 -44.63
CA ARG A 393 -131.54 -34.69 -45.89
C ARG A 393 -131.53 -36.16 -46.28
N ILE A 394 -131.38 -37.10 -45.33
CA ILE A 394 -131.32 -38.54 -45.62
C ILE A 394 -132.67 -39.10 -46.08
N GLN A 395 -133.79 -38.67 -45.49
CA GLN A 395 -135.12 -39.11 -45.94
C GLN A 395 -135.47 -38.57 -47.34
N ALA A 396 -135.07 -37.34 -47.65
CA ALA A 396 -135.29 -36.74 -48.97
C ALA A 396 -134.35 -37.30 -50.06
N GLU A 397 -133.07 -37.56 -49.76
CA GLU A 397 -132.11 -38.20 -50.70
C GLU A 397 -132.50 -39.64 -51.02
N ALA A 398 -133.03 -40.41 -50.05
CA ALA A 398 -133.50 -41.78 -50.31
C ALA A 398 -134.64 -41.81 -51.35
N ALA A 399 -135.55 -40.84 -51.31
CA ALA A 399 -136.62 -40.68 -52.30
C ALA A 399 -136.13 -40.12 -53.67
N ARG A 400 -134.91 -39.60 -53.76
CA ARG A 400 -134.30 -39.07 -55.00
C ARG A 400 -133.34 -40.05 -55.66
N ARG A 401 -132.56 -40.84 -54.91
CA ARG A 401 -131.65 -41.85 -55.49
C ARG A 401 -132.37 -42.96 -56.26
N ILE A 402 -133.60 -43.29 -55.87
CA ILE A 402 -134.48 -44.18 -56.64
C ILE A 402 -134.72 -43.59 -58.05
N ARG A 403 -134.70 -42.26 -58.21
CA ARG A 403 -134.88 -41.57 -59.50
C ARG A 403 -133.57 -41.39 -60.29
N GLU A 404 -132.40 -41.36 -59.66
CA GLU A 404 -131.10 -41.20 -60.34
C GLU A 404 -130.52 -42.53 -60.87
N GLN A 405 -130.79 -43.67 -60.23
CA GLN A 405 -130.28 -44.97 -60.70
C GLN A 405 -130.90 -45.40 -62.04
N GLU A 406 -132.16 -45.05 -62.29
CA GLU A 406 -132.82 -45.32 -63.57
C GLU A 406 -132.19 -44.54 -64.75
N ALA A 407 -131.43 -43.47 -64.49
CA ALA A 407 -130.83 -42.62 -65.52
C ALA A 407 -129.33 -42.91 -65.80
N ALA A 408 -128.54 -43.29 -64.79
CA ALA A 408 -127.07 -43.39 -64.87
C ALA A 408 -126.53 -44.66 -65.57
N ASP A 409 -127.25 -45.78 -65.51
CA ASP A 409 -126.85 -47.02 -66.21
C ASP A 409 -126.84 -46.88 -67.75
N ALA A 410 -127.44 -45.81 -68.27
CA ALA A 410 -127.36 -45.46 -69.68
C ALA A 410 -125.98 -44.92 -70.12
N GLU A 411 -125.10 -44.45 -69.22
CA GLU A 411 -123.93 -43.62 -69.59
C GLU A 411 -122.55 -44.30 -69.45
N GLN A 412 -122.37 -45.15 -68.44
CA GLN A 412 -121.06 -45.70 -68.03
C GLN A 412 -120.42 -46.68 -69.03
N ARG A 413 -121.15 -47.07 -70.07
CA ARG A 413 -120.62 -47.85 -71.22
C ARG A 413 -119.55 -47.11 -72.02
N ARG A 414 -119.29 -45.82 -71.76
CA ARG A 414 -118.47 -44.96 -72.64
C ARG A 414 -116.96 -44.83 -72.32
N GLN A 415 -116.42 -45.21 -71.15
CA GLN A 415 -115.10 -44.67 -70.69
C GLN A 415 -113.95 -45.64 -70.38
N ASN A 416 -114.12 -46.97 -70.36
CA ASN A 416 -113.13 -47.95 -69.87
C ASN A 416 -111.81 -48.08 -70.65
N GLU A 417 -111.48 -47.20 -71.60
CA GLU A 417 -110.46 -47.49 -72.63
C GLU A 417 -109.05 -46.89 -72.38
N ALA A 418 -108.83 -46.02 -71.38
CA ALA A 418 -107.66 -45.13 -71.40
C ALA A 418 -106.44 -45.45 -70.48
N ARG A 419 -106.49 -46.41 -69.54
CA ARG A 419 -105.68 -46.37 -68.30
C ARG A 419 -104.40 -47.25 -68.17
N GLU A 420 -103.98 -48.04 -69.15
CA GLU A 420 -103.10 -49.19 -68.87
C GLU A 420 -101.55 -49.03 -68.91
N ARG A 421 -100.94 -47.90 -69.28
CA ARG A 421 -99.54 -47.97 -69.83
C ARG A 421 -98.31 -47.67 -68.93
N ALA A 422 -98.41 -47.10 -67.73
CA ALA A 422 -97.23 -46.45 -67.10
C ALA A 422 -96.45 -47.23 -66.01
N GLN A 423 -96.65 -48.54 -65.83
CA GLN A 423 -96.36 -49.23 -64.56
C GLN A 423 -95.07 -50.09 -64.43
N ARG A 424 -93.96 -49.92 -65.17
CA ARG A 424 -92.98 -51.05 -65.30
C ARG A 424 -91.48 -50.95 -64.97
N ILE A 425 -90.88 -49.87 -64.48
CA ILE A 425 -89.41 -49.91 -64.21
C ILE A 425 -89.05 -49.29 -62.87
N THR A 426 -88.92 -50.13 -61.84
CA THR A 426 -88.47 -49.76 -60.50
C THR A 426 -87.71 -50.92 -59.85
N ALA A 427 -86.61 -50.56 -59.15
CA ALA A 427 -85.94 -51.27 -58.04
C ALA A 427 -84.98 -52.44 -58.35
N ARG A 428 -83.66 -52.23 -58.11
CA ARG A 428 -82.83 -52.90 -57.06
C ARG A 428 -81.31 -52.66 -57.26
N ALA A 429 -80.61 -52.35 -56.15
CA ALA A 429 -79.18 -52.58 -55.84
C ALA A 429 -78.13 -51.42 -55.87
N THR A 430 -77.36 -51.38 -54.76
CA THR A 430 -75.92 -51.08 -54.56
C THR A 430 -75.35 -49.64 -54.32
N ILE A 431 -74.81 -49.47 -53.09
CA ILE A 431 -73.47 -48.96 -52.66
C ILE A 431 -73.14 -47.45 -52.76
N THR A 432 -72.16 -47.02 -51.91
CA THR A 432 -71.11 -45.96 -52.11
C THR A 432 -71.42 -44.57 -51.52
N SER A 433 -70.50 -43.67 -51.09
CA SER A 433 -69.04 -43.46 -51.23
C SER A 433 -68.58 -42.40 -50.17
N GLY A 434 -67.31 -42.24 -49.77
CA GLY A 434 -66.19 -41.56 -50.49
C GLY A 434 -66.04 -40.09 -50.03
N SER A 435 -64.96 -39.29 -50.17
CA SER A 435 -63.55 -39.43 -50.58
C SER A 435 -62.95 -38.00 -50.71
N ALA A 436 -61.76 -37.72 -50.13
CA ALA A 436 -60.67 -36.80 -50.59
C ALA A 436 -61.00 -35.31 -50.96
N PRO A 437 -60.13 -34.46 -51.59
CA PRO A 437 -58.66 -34.45 -51.88
C PRO A 437 -57.91 -33.05 -51.70
N LYS A 438 -56.55 -32.97 -51.52
CA LYS A 438 -55.45 -32.49 -52.46
C LYS A 438 -55.19 -30.93 -52.54
N PRO A 439 -54.06 -30.32 -53.05
CA PRO A 439 -52.67 -30.73 -53.48
C PRO A 439 -51.43 -29.89 -52.96
N ALA A 440 -50.20 -30.42 -53.23
CA ALA A 440 -48.90 -29.87 -53.78
C ALA A 440 -48.35 -28.47 -53.41
N ALA A 441 -47.05 -28.08 -53.42
CA ALA A 441 -45.62 -28.55 -53.58
C ALA A 441 -44.72 -27.26 -53.35
N PRO A 442 -43.36 -27.13 -53.55
CA PRO A 442 -42.26 -28.05 -53.97
C PRO A 442 -40.86 -27.90 -53.24
N SER A 443 -39.85 -28.69 -53.71
CA SER A 443 -38.35 -28.52 -53.71
C SER A 443 -37.56 -28.49 -52.37
N GLY A 444 -36.48 -29.25 -52.04
CA GLY A 444 -35.28 -29.86 -52.70
C GLY A 444 -34.01 -29.28 -52.01
N PRO A 445 -32.75 -29.84 -51.98
CA PRO A 445 -32.18 -31.17 -52.30
C PRO A 445 -31.24 -31.77 -51.20
N ALA A 446 -30.63 -32.94 -51.49
CA ALA A 446 -29.30 -33.44 -51.07
C ALA A 446 -29.00 -34.01 -49.65
N SER A 447 -28.39 -35.21 -49.68
CA SER A 447 -27.41 -35.80 -48.72
C SER A 447 -27.88 -36.35 -47.37
N THR A 448 -27.74 -37.67 -47.15
CA THR A 448 -27.63 -38.26 -45.79
C THR A 448 -26.99 -39.66 -45.84
N PRO A 449 -25.90 -39.89 -45.11
CA PRO A 449 -25.34 -41.22 -44.88
C PRO A 449 -25.89 -41.83 -43.59
N VAL A 450 -25.91 -43.17 -43.56
CA VAL A 450 -25.97 -43.97 -42.34
C VAL A 450 -24.73 -43.66 -41.49
N SER A 451 -24.88 -43.10 -40.28
CA SER A 451 -23.84 -43.11 -39.24
C SER A 451 -24.35 -42.69 -37.85
N THR A 452 -24.21 -43.62 -36.91
CA THR A 452 -23.76 -43.46 -35.51
C THR A 452 -24.21 -42.25 -34.68
N ILE A 453 -24.94 -42.58 -33.62
CA ILE A 453 -25.34 -41.78 -32.45
C ILE A 453 -24.29 -40.72 -32.08
N THR A 454 -24.56 -39.44 -32.37
CA THR A 454 -23.79 -38.29 -31.87
C THR A 454 -24.76 -37.16 -31.48
N GLY A 455 -25.01 -37.02 -30.18
CA GLY A 455 -25.78 -35.91 -29.61
C GLY A 455 -24.89 -34.97 -28.77
N PRO A 456 -25.29 -33.70 -28.54
CA PRO A 456 -24.51 -32.74 -27.74
C PRO A 456 -24.17 -33.23 -26.32
N ARG A 457 -25.02 -34.08 -25.74
CA ARG A 457 -24.77 -34.74 -24.45
C ARG A 457 -23.65 -35.80 -24.50
N ALA A 458 -23.57 -36.58 -25.58
CA ALA A 458 -22.52 -37.58 -25.74
C ALA A 458 -21.14 -36.93 -25.92
N LYS A 459 -21.08 -35.80 -26.64
CA LYS A 459 -19.85 -35.00 -26.76
C LYS A 459 -19.41 -34.41 -25.41
N LYS A 460 -20.34 -33.86 -24.63
CA LYS A 460 -20.06 -33.40 -23.24
C LYS A 460 -19.44 -34.51 -22.40
N GLN A 461 -20.01 -35.71 -22.47
CA GLN A 461 -19.57 -36.83 -21.66
C GLN A 461 -18.17 -37.32 -22.07
N ALA A 462 -17.90 -37.42 -23.37
CA ALA A 462 -16.57 -37.76 -23.88
C ALA A 462 -15.49 -36.72 -23.49
N GLU A 463 -15.82 -35.43 -23.49
CA GLU A 463 -14.92 -34.37 -23.03
C GLU A 463 -14.60 -34.50 -21.54
N VAL A 464 -15.60 -34.80 -20.69
CA VAL A 464 -15.38 -35.01 -19.25
C VAL A 464 -14.56 -36.27 -19.00
N GLU A 465 -14.85 -37.37 -19.70
CA GLU A 465 -14.10 -38.63 -19.58
C GLU A 465 -12.64 -38.47 -19.99
N ALA A 466 -12.34 -37.69 -21.05
CA ALA A 466 -10.98 -37.41 -21.46
C ALA A 466 -10.21 -36.55 -20.43
N VAL A 467 -10.87 -35.56 -19.81
CA VAL A 467 -10.27 -34.77 -18.72
C VAL A 467 -10.02 -35.64 -17.48
N LEU A 468 -10.99 -36.51 -17.13
CA LEU A 468 -10.87 -37.43 -16.01
C LEU A 468 -9.75 -38.45 -16.23
N ALA A 469 -9.64 -39.02 -17.44
CA ALA A 469 -8.58 -39.97 -17.80
C ALA A 469 -7.20 -39.35 -17.60
N ARG A 470 -7.04 -38.06 -17.94
CA ARG A 470 -5.78 -37.35 -17.73
C ARG A 470 -5.47 -37.10 -16.26
N MET A 471 -6.48 -36.78 -15.44
CA MET A 471 -6.31 -36.65 -13.98
C MET A 471 -5.90 -37.98 -13.34
N VAL A 472 -6.51 -39.10 -13.77
CA VAL A 472 -6.17 -40.45 -13.30
C VAL A 472 -4.75 -40.85 -13.71
N GLU A 473 -4.33 -40.52 -14.92
CA GLU A 473 -2.96 -40.82 -15.38
C GLU A 473 -1.89 -40.03 -14.59
N ALA A 474 -2.21 -38.81 -14.16
CA ALA A 474 -1.29 -37.96 -13.39
C ALA A 474 -1.35 -38.18 -11.86
N ASP A 475 -2.35 -38.92 -11.37
CA ASP A 475 -2.66 -39.17 -9.95
C ASP A 475 -2.75 -37.89 -9.08
N ASP A 476 -3.05 -36.74 -9.71
CA ASP A 476 -3.18 -35.44 -9.05
C ASP A 476 -4.32 -34.63 -9.72
N PRO A 477 -5.38 -34.24 -8.97
CA PRO A 477 -6.52 -33.50 -9.52
C PRO A 477 -6.20 -32.06 -9.93
N GLU A 478 -5.08 -31.47 -9.49
CA GLU A 478 -4.68 -30.11 -9.89
C GLU A 478 -3.82 -30.08 -11.16
N SER A 479 -3.41 -31.25 -11.67
CA SER A 479 -2.55 -31.37 -12.85
C SER A 479 -3.19 -30.84 -14.15
N VAL A 480 -4.53 -30.76 -14.22
CA VAL A 480 -5.25 -30.25 -15.38
C VAL A 480 -5.80 -28.85 -15.10
N SER A 481 -5.14 -27.84 -15.67
CA SER A 481 -5.57 -26.45 -15.52
C SER A 481 -6.77 -26.10 -16.44
N LEU A 482 -7.59 -25.13 -16.00
CA LEU A 482 -8.71 -24.61 -16.79
C LEU A 482 -8.29 -24.12 -18.18
N LYS A 483 -7.09 -23.54 -18.29
CA LYS A 483 -6.54 -23.05 -19.57
C LYS A 483 -6.28 -24.21 -20.54
N TRP A 484 -5.77 -25.33 -20.03
CA TRP A 484 -5.54 -26.53 -20.84
C TRP A 484 -6.84 -27.10 -21.42
N VAL A 485 -7.91 -27.20 -20.62
CA VAL A 485 -9.21 -27.72 -21.09
C VAL A 485 -9.81 -26.82 -22.19
N GLN A 486 -9.65 -25.50 -22.07
CA GLN A 486 -10.08 -24.56 -23.09
C GLN A 486 -9.33 -24.74 -24.40
N GLU A 487 -8.00 -24.82 -24.35
CA GLU A 487 -7.15 -24.94 -25.54
C GLU A 487 -7.30 -26.32 -26.20
N HIS A 488 -7.37 -27.40 -25.42
CA HIS A 488 -7.40 -28.77 -25.93
C HIS A 488 -8.71 -29.11 -26.65
N PHE A 489 -9.86 -28.70 -26.08
CA PHE A 489 -11.17 -28.94 -26.67
C PHE A 489 -11.74 -27.74 -27.44
N ASN A 490 -10.99 -26.64 -27.52
CA ASN A 490 -11.39 -25.37 -28.11
C ASN A 490 -12.73 -24.85 -27.55
N LEU A 491 -12.86 -24.83 -26.23
CA LEU A 491 -14.08 -24.47 -25.49
C LEU A 491 -14.00 -23.06 -24.90
N LYS A 492 -15.13 -22.36 -24.83
CA LYS A 492 -15.25 -21.11 -24.06
C LYS A 492 -14.99 -21.39 -22.57
N GLN A 493 -14.39 -20.42 -21.88
CA GLN A 493 -13.99 -20.53 -20.47
C GLN A 493 -15.09 -21.07 -19.54
N THR A 494 -16.33 -20.59 -19.67
CA THR A 494 -17.45 -21.04 -18.83
C THR A 494 -17.79 -22.51 -19.05
N THR A 495 -17.77 -22.98 -20.29
CA THR A 495 -18.04 -24.39 -20.64
C THR A 495 -16.88 -25.29 -20.23
N ALA A 496 -15.63 -24.85 -20.41
CA ALA A 496 -14.46 -25.59 -19.97
C ALA A 496 -14.41 -25.75 -18.45
N TYR A 497 -14.82 -24.72 -17.71
CA TYR A 497 -14.94 -24.76 -16.26
C TYR A 497 -15.97 -25.79 -15.79
N ASP A 498 -17.14 -25.83 -16.43
CA ASP A 498 -18.17 -26.85 -16.17
C ASP A 498 -17.64 -28.29 -16.41
N ARG A 499 -16.85 -28.52 -17.47
CA ARG A 499 -16.22 -29.83 -17.73
C ARG A 499 -15.20 -30.22 -16.67
N LEU A 500 -14.31 -29.29 -16.33
CA LEU A 500 -13.24 -29.51 -15.34
C LEU A 500 -13.81 -29.84 -13.96
N VAL A 501 -14.78 -29.04 -13.49
CA VAL A 501 -15.40 -29.26 -12.16
C VAL A 501 -16.17 -30.58 -12.13
N THR A 502 -16.85 -30.94 -13.21
CA THR A 502 -17.54 -32.24 -13.30
C THR A 502 -16.54 -33.40 -13.23
N ALA A 503 -15.41 -33.32 -13.94
CA ALA A 503 -14.37 -34.34 -13.90
C ALA A 503 -13.71 -34.44 -12.50
N GLN A 504 -13.40 -33.32 -11.85
CA GLN A 504 -12.84 -33.31 -10.50
C GLN A 504 -13.78 -33.94 -9.47
N ARG A 505 -15.09 -33.69 -9.60
CA ARG A 505 -16.10 -34.32 -8.72
C ARG A 505 -16.13 -35.84 -8.89
N LEU A 506 -16.13 -36.32 -10.14
CA LEU A 506 -16.11 -37.75 -10.44
C LEU A 506 -14.80 -38.42 -9.97
N TYR A 507 -13.66 -37.73 -10.09
CA TYR A 507 -12.39 -38.19 -9.55
C TYR A 507 -12.42 -38.32 -8.02
N ALA A 508 -12.98 -37.32 -7.32
CA ALA A 508 -13.12 -37.33 -5.87
C ALA A 508 -14.09 -38.41 -5.37
N GLU A 509 -15.17 -38.68 -6.10
CA GLU A 509 -16.10 -39.79 -5.84
C GLU A 509 -15.41 -41.15 -6.04
N ALA A 510 -14.58 -41.30 -7.07
CA ALA A 510 -13.83 -42.53 -7.33
C ALA A 510 -12.75 -42.83 -6.25
N GLN A 511 -12.13 -41.81 -5.65
CA GLN A 511 -11.16 -41.99 -4.57
C GLN A 511 -11.79 -42.30 -3.20
N ASN A 512 -13.10 -42.08 -3.00
CA ASN A 512 -13.81 -42.37 -1.76
C ASN A 512 -15.04 -43.28 -1.98
N PRO A 513 -14.87 -44.60 -2.17
CA PRO A 513 -15.95 -45.53 -2.54
C PRO A 513 -16.95 -45.86 -1.40
N LYS A 514 -17.19 -44.97 -0.44
CA LYS A 514 -18.00 -45.21 0.78
C LYS A 514 -19.22 -44.30 0.95
N SER A 515 -19.87 -43.88 -0.14
CA SER A 515 -21.17 -43.18 -0.05
C SER A 515 -22.25 -43.68 -1.03
N GLU A 516 -22.07 -44.83 -1.66
CA GLU A 516 -23.15 -45.48 -2.43
C GLU A 516 -24.08 -46.29 -1.49
N LYS A 517 -24.79 -45.55 -0.63
CA LYS A 517 -25.96 -46.02 0.12
C LYS A 517 -26.78 -44.84 0.62
N THR A 518 -27.35 -44.07 -0.31
CA THR A 518 -28.63 -43.35 -0.17
C THR A 518 -28.94 -42.62 -1.48
N ALA A 519 -29.67 -43.30 -2.36
CA ALA A 519 -30.62 -42.72 -3.31
C ALA A 519 -31.72 -43.75 -3.52
#